data_AF-A0A518C1W7-F1
#
_entry.id   AF-A0A518C1W7-F1
#
_cell.length_a   1.000
_cell.length_b   1.000
_cell.length_c   1.000
_cell.angle_alpha   90.00
_cell.angle_beta   90.00
_cell.angle_gamma   90.00
#
_symmetry.space_group_name_H-M   'P 1'
#
loop_
_entity.id
_entity.type
_entity.pdbx_description
1 polymer ?
#
loop_
_entity_poly.entity_id
_entity_poly.type
_entity_poly.pdbx_seq_one_letter_code
_entity_poly.pdbx_strand_id
1 'polypeptide(L)'
;MGRFDLFWNGLKGMLAGLGVLAVCLSQVIFGWIGDELWLRIVYGAAGLLLGAPMIVVGFMYAYMGLTGDVDTRMPPRIYRRN
;
A
#
# COMPACT_ATOMS: atom_id res chain seq x y z
N MET A 1 -11.32 6.68 -14.31
CA MET A 1 -11.03 5.32 -13.81
C MET A 1 -12.29 4.81 -13.15
N GLY A 2 -12.78 3.64 -13.56
CA GLY A 2 -13.92 3.01 -12.91
C GLY A 2 -13.55 2.56 -11.49
N ARG A 3 -14.56 2.35 -10.63
CA ARG A 3 -14.37 1.86 -9.25
C ARG A 3 -13.56 0.55 -9.21
N PHE A 4 -13.84 -0.32 -10.17
CA PHE A 4 -13.13 -1.58 -10.35
C PHE A 4 -11.64 -1.37 -10.70
N ASP A 5 -11.30 -0.36 -11.51
CA ASP A 5 -9.91 -0.04 -11.84
C ASP A 5 -9.14 0.47 -10.61
N LEU A 6 -9.80 1.29 -9.78
CA LEU A 6 -9.22 1.79 -8.54
C LEU A 6 -8.93 0.65 -7.55
N PHE A 7 -9.90 -0.23 -7.39
CA PHE A 7 -9.78 -1.42 -6.55
C PHE A 7 -8.66 -2.35 -7.04
N TRP A 8 -8.64 -2.63 -8.34
CA TRP A 8 -7.66 -3.53 -8.96
C TRP A 8 -6.24 -2.97 -8.91
N ASN A 9 -6.08 -1.65 -9.07
CA ASN A 9 -4.79 -0.99 -8.92
C ASN A 9 -4.33 -0.94 -7.46
N GLY A 10 -5.25 -0.72 -6.52
CA GLY A 10 -4.95 -0.80 -5.09
C GLY A 10 -4.46 -2.19 -4.69
N LEU A 11 -5.15 -3.25 -5.16
CA LEU A 11 -4.78 -4.63 -4.90
C LEU A 11 -3.40 -4.98 -5.46
N LYS A 12 -3.07 -4.54 -6.69
CA LYS A 12 -1.73 -4.69 -7.27
C LYS A 12 -0.66 -4.00 -6.42
N GLY A 13 -0.94 -2.78 -5.95
CA GLY A 13 -0.05 -2.05 -5.06
C GLY A 13 0.22 -2.78 -3.73
N MET A 14 -0.82 -3.37 -3.13
CA MET A 14 -0.69 -4.18 -1.92
C MET A 14 0.15 -5.44 -2.16
N LEU A 15 -0.08 -6.16 -3.26
CA LEU A 15 0.69 -7.36 -3.60
C LEU A 15 2.17 -7.04 -3.87
N ALA A 16 2.45 -5.92 -4.54
CA ALA A 16 3.82 -5.45 -4.73
C ALA A 16 4.51 -5.14 -3.40
N GLY A 17 3.83 -4.41 -2.49
CA GLY A 17 4.37 -4.11 -1.16
C GLY A 17 4.57 -5.36 -0.28
N LEU A 18 3.68 -6.36 -0.37
CA LEU A 18 3.85 -7.65 0.28
C LEU A 18 5.07 -8.42 -0.27
N GLY A 19 5.30 -8.38 -1.59
CA GLY A 19 6.49 -8.95 -2.21
C GLY A 19 7.77 -8.29 -1.68
N VAL A 20 7.80 -6.96 -1.57
CA VAL A 20 8.94 -6.23 -0.98
C VAL A 20 9.15 -6.62 0.48
N LEU A 21 8.09 -6.74 1.29
CA LEU A 21 8.21 -7.20 2.68
C LEU A 21 8.74 -8.63 2.76
N ALA A 22 8.30 -9.54 1.89
CA ALA A 22 8.78 -10.92 1.87
C ALA A 22 10.29 -10.98 1.56
N VAL A 23 10.78 -10.14 0.64
CA VAL A 23 12.21 -10.00 0.37
C VAL A 23 12.95 -9.41 1.58
N CYS A 24 12.39 -8.43 2.28
CA CYS A 24 13.01 -7.90 3.49
C CYS A 24 13.12 -8.94 4.60
N LEU A 25 12.05 -9.71 4.80
CA LEU A 25 12.02 -10.80 5.77
C LEU A 25 13.06 -11.87 5.43
N SER A 26 13.21 -12.24 4.15
CA SER A 26 14.24 -13.19 3.75
C SER A 26 15.65 -12.63 3.98
N GLN A 27 15.87 -11.33 3.73
CA GLN A 27 17.14 -10.67 4.04
C GLN A 27 17.45 -10.64 5.54
N VAL A 28 16.44 -10.51 6.41
CA VAL A 28 16.62 -10.57 7.88
C VAL A 28 16.90 -12.00 8.33
N ILE A 29 16.10 -12.98 7.87
CA ILE A 29 16.20 -14.39 8.30
C ILE A 29 17.50 -15.04 7.82
N PHE A 30 17.80 -14.93 6.52
CA PHE A 30 19.04 -15.44 5.96
C PHE A 30 20.22 -14.48 6.18
N GLY A 31 19.93 -13.26 6.65
CA GLY A 31 20.83 -12.18 7.02
C GLY A 31 21.93 -12.58 7.99
N TRP A 32 21.54 -13.40 8.98
CA TRP A 32 22.39 -13.91 10.05
C TRP A 32 23.58 -14.73 9.53
N ILE A 33 23.45 -15.41 8.39
CA ILE A 33 24.34 -16.52 7.99
C ILE A 33 25.59 -16.04 7.22
N GLY A 34 25.92 -14.75 7.18
CA GLY A 34 27.08 -14.27 6.42
C GLY A 34 27.73 -12.97 6.90
N ASP A 35 28.94 -12.72 6.39
CA ASP A 35 29.86 -11.65 6.82
C ASP A 35 29.39 -10.21 6.51
N GLU A 36 28.23 -10.04 5.87
CA GLU A 36 27.67 -8.75 5.43
C GLU A 36 26.40 -8.34 6.19
N LEU A 37 26.34 -8.65 7.50
CA LEU A 37 25.19 -8.36 8.37
C LEU A 37 24.69 -6.90 8.25
N TRP A 38 25.61 -5.93 8.20
CA TRP A 38 25.30 -4.50 8.11
C TRP A 38 24.54 -4.13 6.83
N LEU A 39 24.98 -4.64 5.67
CA LEU A 39 24.30 -4.41 4.39
C LEU A 39 22.89 -4.99 4.42
N ARG A 40 22.72 -6.20 4.96
CA ARG A 40 21.42 -6.89 5.09
C ARG A 40 20.45 -6.17 6.02
N ILE A 41 20.94 -5.59 7.12
CA ILE A 41 20.13 -4.73 8.00
C ILE A 41 19.66 -3.48 7.25
N VAL A 42 20.56 -2.83 6.50
CA VAL A 42 20.21 -1.64 5.69
C VAL A 42 19.18 -1.97 4.62
N TYR A 43 19.33 -3.09 3.90
CA TYR A 43 18.34 -3.55 2.92
C TYR A 43 17.01 -3.92 3.56
N GLY A 44 17.02 -4.61 4.70
CA GLY A 44 15.81 -4.95 5.45
C GLY A 44 15.06 -3.71 5.93
N ALA A 45 15.78 -2.72 6.46
CA ALA A 45 15.21 -1.45 6.89
C ALA A 45 14.67 -0.62 5.70
N ALA A 46 15.44 -0.53 4.61
CA ALA A 46 15.05 0.19 3.41
C ALA A 46 13.78 -0.39 2.78
N GLY A 47 13.69 -1.71 2.67
CA GLY A 47 12.49 -2.33 2.10
C GLY A 47 11.31 -2.39 3.08
N LEU A 48 11.50 -2.31 4.40
CA LEU A 48 10.43 -2.01 5.35
C LEU A 48 9.86 -0.60 5.12
N LEU A 49 10.75 0.39 4.94
CA LEU A 49 10.38 1.78 4.64
C LEU A 49 9.69 1.96 3.29
N LEU A 50 9.91 1.04 2.33
CA LEU A 50 9.25 1.08 1.02
C LEU A 50 7.98 0.20 0.97
N GLY A 51 8.05 -1.02 1.53
CA GLY A 51 6.97 -2.01 1.48
C GLY A 51 5.78 -1.62 2.35
N ALA A 52 6.01 -1.10 3.56
CA ALA A 52 4.92 -0.71 4.45
C ALA A 52 4.06 0.43 3.88
N PRO A 53 4.62 1.54 3.35
CA PRO A 53 3.82 2.57 2.69
C PRO A 53 3.10 2.07 1.43
N MET A 54 3.71 1.19 0.63
CA MET A 54 3.05 0.62 -0.55
C MET A 54 1.81 -0.20 -0.18
N ILE A 55 1.86 -0.96 0.92
CA ILE A 55 0.69 -1.70 1.42
C ILE A 55 -0.39 -0.75 1.91
N VAL A 56 -0.01 0.30 2.66
CA VAL A 56 -0.96 1.29 3.18
C VAL A 56 -1.65 2.04 2.03
N VAL A 57 -0.87 2.54 1.06
CA VAL A 57 -1.40 3.25 -0.11
C VAL A 57 -2.25 2.34 -0.98
N GLY A 58 -1.79 1.11 -1.23
CA GLY A 58 -2.57 0.11 -1.96
C GLY A 58 -3.90 -0.22 -1.27
N PHE A 59 -3.88 -0.35 0.06
CA PHE A 59 -5.07 -0.55 0.87
C PHE A 59 -6.03 0.64 0.79
N MET A 60 -5.53 1.88 0.83
CA MET A 60 -6.36 3.08 0.66
C MET A 60 -7.04 3.11 -0.70
N TYR A 61 -6.34 2.77 -1.79
CA TYR A 61 -6.94 2.69 -3.13
C TYR A 61 -7.97 1.56 -3.25
N ALA A 62 -7.68 0.39 -2.68
CA ALA A 62 -8.62 -0.73 -2.64
C ALA A 62 -9.87 -0.38 -1.84
N TYR A 63 -9.69 0.27 -0.68
CA TYR A 63 -10.78 0.74 0.17
C TYR A 63 -11.64 1.78 -0.55
N MET A 64 -11.05 2.79 -1.20
CA MET A 64 -11.80 3.78 -1.99
C MET A 64 -12.59 3.15 -3.14
N GLY A 65 -12.04 2.12 -3.79
CA GLY A 65 -12.74 1.35 -4.82
C GLY A 65 -13.95 0.58 -4.28
N LEU A 66 -13.82 0.01 -3.07
CA LEU A 66 -14.85 -0.74 -2.37
C LEU A 66 -15.94 0.17 -1.80
N THR A 67 -15.58 1.19 -1.02
CA THR A 67 -16.57 2.01 -0.29
C THR A 67 -17.31 2.99 -1.16
N GLY A 68 -16.72 3.61 -2.19
CA GLY A 68 -17.44 4.53 -3.08
C GLY A 68 -18.13 5.75 -2.42
N ASP A 69 -18.18 5.85 -1.09
CA ASP A 69 -19.06 6.73 -0.30
C ASP A 69 -18.30 7.56 0.74
N VAL A 70 -17.34 8.38 0.30
CA VAL A 70 -17.18 9.68 0.94
C VAL A 70 -17.09 10.71 -0.17
N ASP A 71 -18.25 11.10 -0.70
CA ASP A 71 -18.80 12.46 -0.56
C ASP A 71 -17.79 13.61 -0.35
N THR A 72 -16.67 13.62 -1.07
CA THR A 72 -15.61 14.62 -0.94
C THR A 72 -15.72 15.73 -1.97
N ARG A 73 -16.89 15.92 -2.61
CA ARG A 73 -17.02 16.96 -3.65
C ARG A 73 -18.17 17.95 -3.57
N MET A 74 -19.21 17.86 -2.72
CA MET A 74 -20.19 18.96 -2.68
C MET A 74 -20.79 19.25 -1.28
N PRO A 75 -20.74 20.51 -0.81
CA PRO A 75 -21.53 20.95 0.34
C PRO A 75 -23.04 20.83 0.03
N PRO A 76 -23.91 20.79 1.06
CA PRO A 76 -25.33 20.47 0.90
C PRO A 76 -25.98 21.44 -0.09
N ARG A 77 -26.35 20.94 -1.28
CA ARG A 77 -27.19 21.70 -2.22
C ARG A 77 -28.54 21.88 -1.55
N ILE A 78 -28.77 23.11 -1.12
CA ILE A 78 -30.07 23.68 -0.74
C ILE A 78 -31.10 23.20 -1.76
N TYR A 79 -31.99 22.30 -1.33
CA TYR A 79 -33.21 21.95 -2.04
C TYR A 79 -34.05 23.21 -2.14
N ARG A 80 -33.91 23.97 -3.24
CA ARG A 80 -34.91 24.95 -3.65
C ARG A 80 -36.06 24.15 -4.29
N ARG A 81 -37.09 23.89 -3.49
CA ARG A 81 -38.45 23.66 -4.01
C ARG A 81 -38.84 24.89 -4.82
N ASN A 82 -39.14 24.71 -6.09
CA ASN A 82 -40.14 25.46 -6.85
C ASN A 82 -40.81 24.47 -7.79
#